data_AF-A0A382W2S1-F1
#
_entry.id   AF-A0A382W2S1-F1
#
_cell.length_a   1.000
_cell.length_b   1.000
_cell.length_c   1.000
_cell.angle_alpha   90.00
_cell.angle_beta   90.00
_cell.angle_gamma   90.00
#
_symmetry.space_group_name_H-M   'P 1'
#
loop_
_entity.id
_entity.type
_entity.pdbx_description
1 polymer ?
#
loop_
_entity_poly.entity_id
_entity_poly.type
_entity_poly.pdbx_seq_one_letter_code
_entity_poly.pdbx_strand_id
1 'polypeptide(L)'
;VCHVLRDHNRKDVFVGPRFMIRAAGLDMHPLDVEDRIPDIRDEFGSGYCNITRCCTDVCPENITITDNAIIPLKERVADRYYDPIIWLSNKVSGLFQNDSKI
;
A
#
# COMPACT_ATOMS: atom_id res chain seq x y z
N VAL A 1 12.00 -13.63 8.27
CA VAL A 1 12.04 -12.21 8.72
C VAL A 1 12.39 -11.36 7.50
N CYS A 2 11.70 -10.24 7.27
CA CYS A 2 11.99 -9.35 6.13
C CYS A 2 13.37 -8.67 6.29
N HIS A 3 14.07 -8.42 5.17
CA HIS A 3 15.38 -7.76 5.19
C HIS A 3 15.31 -6.36 5.82
N VAL A 4 14.21 -5.62 5.68
CA VAL A 4 14.06 -4.27 6.26
C VAL A 4 14.16 -4.31 7.79
N LEU A 5 13.54 -5.32 8.40
CA LEU A 5 13.55 -5.48 9.86
C LEU A 5 14.85 -6.10 10.37
N ARG A 6 15.48 -6.95 9.56
CA ARG A 6 16.71 -7.66 9.94
C ARG A 6 17.95 -6.81 9.72
N ASP A 7 18.10 -6.22 8.54
CA ASP A 7 19.34 -5.62 8.07
C ASP A 7 19.35 -4.11 8.33
N HIS A 8 18.18 -3.45 8.26
CA HIS A 8 18.04 -2.01 8.51
C HIS A 8 17.50 -1.67 9.91
N ASN A 9 17.07 -2.68 10.69
CA ASN A 9 16.52 -2.56 12.04
C ASN A 9 15.45 -1.45 12.19
N ARG A 10 14.63 -1.26 11.15
CA ARG A 10 13.59 -0.22 11.04
C ARG A 10 12.24 -0.70 11.61
N LYS A 11 12.23 -1.12 12.87
CA LYS A 11 11.01 -1.63 13.54
C LYS A 11 10.04 -0.54 13.98
N ASP A 12 10.53 0.69 14.03
CA ASP A 12 9.81 1.92 14.35
C ASP A 12 8.93 2.42 13.20
N VAL A 13 9.36 2.17 11.95
CA VAL A 13 8.71 2.70 10.74
C VAL A 13 8.10 1.64 9.84
N PHE A 14 8.43 0.36 10.03
CA PHE A 14 7.90 -0.72 9.20
C PHE A 14 7.34 -1.85 10.06
N VAL A 15 6.07 -2.19 9.85
CA VAL A 15 5.39 -3.24 10.62
C VAL A 15 5.83 -4.65 10.21
N GLY A 16 6.31 -4.84 8.98
CA GLY A 16 6.74 -6.13 8.47
C GLY A 16 5.70 -6.85 7.60
N PRO A 17 6.12 -7.90 6.88
CA PRO A 17 5.30 -8.57 5.86
C PRO A 17 4.07 -9.26 6.46
N ARG A 18 4.18 -9.83 7.67
CA ARG A 18 3.06 -10.50 8.33
C ARG A 18 1.89 -9.54 8.61
N PHE A 19 2.19 -8.36 9.15
CA PHE A 19 1.18 -7.35 9.45
C PHE A 19 0.64 -6.70 8.17
N MET A 20 1.48 -6.51 7.14
CA MET A 20 1.03 -6.06 5.82
C MET A 20 -0.01 -7.01 5.20
N ILE A 21 0.18 -8.34 5.29
CA ILE A 21 -0.82 -9.31 4.82
C ILE A 21 -2.12 -9.20 5.62
N ARG A 22 -2.03 -8.98 6.93
CA ARG A 22 -3.22 -8.79 7.77
C ARG A 22 -4.00 -7.55 7.37
N ALA A 23 -3.30 -6.44 7.12
CA ALA A 23 -3.89 -5.19 6.62
C ALA A 23 -4.52 -5.40 5.24
N ALA A 24 -3.82 -6.07 4.32
CA ALA A 24 -4.31 -6.44 3.00
C ALA A 24 -5.63 -7.23 3.06
N GLY A 25 -5.71 -8.22 3.95
CA GLY A 25 -6.91 -9.04 4.12
C GLY A 25 -8.09 -8.31 4.74
N LEU A 26 -7.88 -7.19 5.46
CA LEU A 26 -8.98 -6.34 5.94
C LEU A 26 -9.42 -5.37 4.86
N ASP A 27 -8.44 -4.67 4.28
CA ASP A 27 -8.69 -3.56 3.37
C ASP A 27 -9.23 -4.02 2.00
N MET A 28 -9.02 -5.29 1.61
CA MET A 28 -9.61 -5.90 0.41
C MET A 28 -10.84 -6.76 0.71
N HIS A 29 -11.31 -6.82 1.96
CA HIS A 29 -12.46 -7.65 2.32
C HIS A 29 -13.77 -6.98 1.85
N PRO A 30 -14.66 -7.70 1.13
CA PRO A 30 -15.84 -7.07 0.52
C PRO A 30 -16.87 -6.54 1.51
N LEU A 31 -16.84 -7.01 2.77
CA LEU A 31 -17.69 -6.51 3.85
C LEU A 31 -17.04 -5.41 4.69
N ASP A 32 -15.76 -5.12 4.47
CA ASP A 32 -15.07 -4.05 5.18
C ASP A 32 -15.32 -2.72 4.46
N VAL A 33 -15.75 -1.72 5.23
CA VAL A 33 -16.12 -0.39 4.74
C VAL A 33 -15.11 0.68 5.15
N GLU A 34 -14.17 0.33 6.03
CA GLU A 34 -13.19 1.26 6.58
C GLU A 34 -11.97 1.37 5.65
N ASP A 35 -11.62 2.59 5.30
CA ASP A 35 -10.53 2.89 4.38
C ASP A 35 -9.20 3.03 5.11
N ARG A 36 -8.31 2.04 4.95
CA ARG A 36 -7.03 2.00 5.68
C ARG A 36 -5.84 2.37 4.81
N ILE A 37 -6.07 2.68 3.54
CA ILE A 37 -5.02 3.05 2.59
C ILE A 37 -4.12 4.20 3.09
N PRO A 38 -4.63 5.26 3.76
CA PRO A 38 -3.77 6.30 4.34
C PRO A 38 -2.80 5.74 5.40
N ASP A 39 -3.31 4.93 6.34
CA ASP A 39 -2.52 4.32 7.41
C ASP A 39 -1.51 3.32 6.86
N ILE A 40 -1.87 2.58 5.79
CA ILE A 40 -0.96 1.67 5.10
C ILE A 40 0.24 2.42 4.51
N ARG A 41 0.04 3.64 4.02
CA ARG A 41 1.12 4.49 3.49
C ARG A 41 1.99 5.04 4.62
N ASP A 42 1.37 5.67 5.62
CA ASP A 42 2.05 6.51 6.59
C ASP A 42 2.48 5.76 7.85
N GLU A 43 1.61 4.92 8.41
CA GLU A 43 1.86 4.23 9.69
C GLU A 43 2.48 2.83 9.50
N PHE A 44 2.01 2.06 8.51
CA PHE A 44 2.50 0.70 8.30
C PHE A 44 3.80 0.65 7.49
N GLY A 45 4.22 1.77 6.93
CA GLY A 45 5.49 1.88 6.23
C GLY A 45 5.54 1.09 4.93
N SER A 46 4.43 1.00 4.19
CA SER A 46 4.39 0.29 2.91
C SER A 46 5.45 0.79 1.90
N GLY A 47 5.92 2.02 2.05
CA GLY A 47 7.02 2.62 1.29
C GLY A 47 8.39 1.95 1.50
N TYR A 48 8.62 1.26 2.61
CA TYR A 48 9.89 0.57 2.88
C TYR A 48 10.02 -0.79 2.20
N CYS A 49 8.92 -1.37 1.71
CA CYS A 49 8.95 -2.67 1.04
C CYS A 49 9.24 -2.51 -0.46
N ASN A 50 10.36 -3.06 -0.95
CA ASN A 50 10.76 -2.97 -2.36
C ASN A 50 10.22 -4.09 -3.27
N ILE A 51 9.29 -4.94 -2.80
CA ILE A 51 8.65 -6.01 -3.60
C ILE A 51 9.68 -7.00 -4.22
N THR A 52 10.86 -7.16 -3.61
CA THR A 52 11.91 -8.08 -4.08
C THR A 52 11.63 -9.55 -3.74
N ARG A 53 10.42 -9.89 -3.31
CA ARG A 53 10.02 -11.24 -2.86
C ARG A 53 10.80 -11.85 -1.69
N CYS A 54 11.68 -11.08 -1.04
CA CYS A 54 12.50 -11.52 0.09
C CYS A 54 11.73 -12.15 1.27
N CYS A 55 10.44 -11.84 1.42
CA CYS A 55 9.59 -12.42 2.45
C CYS A 55 8.92 -13.73 2.02
N THR A 56 8.70 -13.92 0.72
CA THR A 56 8.23 -15.17 0.11
C THR A 56 9.34 -16.22 0.13
N ASP A 57 10.55 -15.85 -0.28
CA ASP A 57 11.67 -16.81 -0.48
C ASP A 57 12.13 -17.50 0.81
N VAL A 58 11.93 -16.84 1.96
CA VAL A 58 12.30 -17.35 3.28
C VAL A 58 11.11 -17.94 4.06
N CYS A 59 9.93 -18.00 3.44
CA CYS A 59 8.73 -18.45 4.13
C CYS A 59 8.71 -19.99 4.20
N PRO A 60 8.64 -20.60 5.40
CA PRO A 60 8.64 -22.06 5.54
C PRO A 60 7.41 -22.72 4.87
N GLU A 61 6.31 -21.99 4.78
CA GLU A 61 5.05 -22.47 4.19
C GLU A 61 4.99 -22.27 2.66
N ASN A 62 6.02 -21.70 2.05
CA ASN A 62 6.09 -21.44 0.60
C ASN A 62 4.88 -20.68 0.01
N ILE A 63 4.27 -19.80 0.81
CA ILE A 63 3.11 -18.99 0.40
C ILE A 63 3.55 -17.76 -0.40
N THR A 64 2.83 -17.46 -1.49
CA THR A 64 3.09 -16.32 -2.38
C THR A 64 2.51 -15.00 -1.85
N ILE A 65 2.93 -14.61 -0.65
CA ILE A 65 2.41 -13.42 0.05
C ILE A 65 2.70 -12.12 -0.67
N THR A 66 3.82 -12.06 -1.39
CA THR A 66 4.19 -10.86 -2.14
C THR A 66 3.17 -10.61 -3.25
N ASP A 67 2.87 -11.63 -4.05
CA ASP A 67 1.99 -11.51 -5.22
C ASP A 67 0.52 -11.36 -4.84
N ASN A 68 0.05 -12.16 -3.88
CA ASN A 68 -1.37 -12.26 -3.60
C ASN A 68 -1.87 -11.21 -2.60
N ALA A 69 -0.97 -10.55 -1.87
CA ALA A 69 -1.36 -9.61 -0.82
C ALA A 69 -0.58 -8.28 -0.91
N ILE A 70 0.75 -8.32 -0.92
CA ILE A 70 1.55 -7.09 -0.82
C ILE A 70 1.46 -6.24 -2.10
N ILE A 71 1.55 -6.85 -3.29
CA ILE A 71 1.43 -6.15 -4.56
C ILE A 71 0.05 -5.47 -4.68
N PRO A 72 -1.09 -6.19 -4.55
CA PRO A 72 -2.42 -5.56 -4.63
C PRO A 72 -2.66 -4.48 -3.57
N LEU A 73 -2.10 -4.67 -2.37
CA LEU A 73 -2.17 -3.66 -1.32
C LEU A 73 -1.44 -2.37 -1.74
N LYS A 74 -0.23 -2.51 -2.30
CA LYS A 74 0.59 -1.37 -2.72
C LYS A 74 0.08 -0.72 -4.00
N GLU A 75 -0.49 -1.48 -4.92
CA GLU A 75 -1.15 -0.94 -6.12
C GLU A 75 -2.26 0.03 -5.71
N ARG A 76 -3.12 -0.32 -4.75
CA ARG A 76 -4.18 0.59 -4.28
C ARG A 76 -3.65 1.85 -3.59
N VAL A 77 -2.51 1.76 -2.88
CA VAL A 77 -1.81 2.95 -2.36
C VAL A 77 -1.26 3.78 -3.52
N ALA A 78 -0.72 3.13 -4.55
CA ALA A 78 -0.15 3.80 -5.71
C ALA A 78 -1.19 4.49 -6.58
N ASP A 79 -2.31 3.83 -6.87
CA ASP A 79 -3.42 4.39 -7.62
C ASP A 79 -3.96 5.66 -6.95
N ARG A 80 -4.02 5.67 -5.62
CA ARG A 80 -4.56 6.81 -4.88
C ARG A 80 -3.60 8.01 -4.82
N TYR A 81 -2.31 7.77 -4.63
CA TYR A 81 -1.35 8.84 -4.30
C TYR A 81 -0.32 9.15 -5.39
N TYR A 82 -0.06 8.20 -6.29
CA TYR A 82 1.00 8.30 -7.28
C TYR A 82 0.49 8.22 -8.73
N ASP A 83 -0.81 8.02 -8.98
CA ASP A 83 -1.37 8.07 -10.33
C ASP A 83 -1.43 9.51 -10.88
N PRO A 84 -0.61 9.85 -11.91
CA PRO A 84 -0.58 11.18 -12.49
C PRO A 84 -1.88 11.54 -13.23
N ILE A 85 -2.61 10.56 -13.75
CA ILE A 85 -3.85 10.78 -14.50
C ILE A 85 -4.96 11.23 -13.54
N ILE A 86 -5.09 10.57 -12.39
CA ILE A 86 -6.05 10.94 -11.34
C ILE A 86 -5.71 12.31 -10.76
N TRP A 87 -4.43 12.60 -10.53
CA TRP A 87 -4.01 13.91 -10.03
C TRP A 87 -4.29 15.04 -11.04
N LEU A 88 -3.96 14.82 -12.32
CA LEU A 88 -4.25 15.77 -13.40
C LEU A 88 -5.74 15.96 -13.58
N SER A 89 -6.54 14.90 -13.57
CA SER A 89 -8.00 14.99 -13.74
C SER A 89 -8.64 15.79 -12.60
N ASN A 90 -8.22 15.57 -11.35
CA ASN A 90 -8.69 16.35 -10.19
C ASN A 90 -8.30 17.83 -10.29
N LYS A 91 -7.12 18.13 -10.83
CA LYS A 91 -6.65 19.51 -11.02
C LYS A 91 -7.39 20.23 -12.16
N VAL A 92 -7.72 19.49 -13.22
CA VAL A 92 -8.44 20.01 -14.39
C VAL A 92 -9.95 20.13 -14.11
N SER A 93 -10.57 19.19 -13.42
CA SER A 93 -11.98 19.27 -13.02
C SER A 93 -12.23 20.45 -12.06
N GLY A 94 -11.29 20.72 -11.14
CA GLY A 94 -11.32 21.91 -10.29
C GLY A 94 -11.21 23.23 -11.06
N LEU A 95 -10.56 23.24 -12.23
CA LEU A 95 -10.53 24.41 -13.12
C LEU A 95 -11.89 24.61 -13.83
N PHE A 96 -12.53 23.54 -14.30
CA PHE A 96 -13.82 23.64 -15.00
C PHE A 96 -15.02 23.94 -14.08
N GLN A 97 -14.94 23.65 -12.78
CA GLN A 97 -16.01 23.96 -11.82
C GLN A 97 -16.04 25.45 -11.42
N ASN A 98 -14.96 26.19 -11.68
CA ASN A 98 -14.84 27.62 -11.33
C ASN A 98 -15.44 28.57 -12.39
N ASP A 99 -15.72 28.09 -13.61
CA ASP A 99 -16.20 28.90 -14.74
C ASP A 99 -17.75 28.92 -14.89
N SER A 100 -18.50 28.27 -13.99
CA SER A 100 -19.98 28.23 -14.02
C SER A 100 -20.65 29.15 -12.99
N LYS A 101 -19.88 30.07 -12.39
CA LYS A 101 -20.39 31.15 -11.53
C LYS A 101 -19.95 32.53 -12.05
N ILE A 102 -20.35 32.89 -13.26
CA ILE A 102 -20.59 34.29 -13.68
C ILE A 102 -21.82 34.29 -14.57
#